data_AF-A0A537CMI6-F1
#
_entry.id   AF-A0A537CMI6-F1
#
_cell.length_a   1.000
_cell.length_b   1.000
_cell.length_c   1.000
_cell.angle_alpha   90.00
_cell.angle_beta   90.00
_cell.angle_gamma   90.00
#
_symmetry.space_group_name_H-M   'P 1'
#
loop_
_entity.id
_entity.type
_entity.pdbx_description
1 polymer ?
#
loop_
_entity_poly.entity_id
_entity_poly.type
_entity_poly.pdbx_seq_one_letter_code
_entity_poly.pdbx_strand_id
1 'polypeptide(L)'
;MLAGGALALAIVAFVLGLRAAGKTDAGGFLGPASLLSDLNLTLEVLLVLGLTFGMALARRGRIEAHRFNQTVWVLVNAALVLCIMVPSLQNAKPRSLADLATLSIGLPLLHAALGALTLGAGLWLVLQMND
;
A
#
# COMPACT_ATOMS: atom_id res chain seq x y z
N MET A 1 -18.57 0.41 -3.60
CA MET A 1 -17.88 0.64 -2.31
C MET A 1 -17.72 -0.66 -1.50
N LEU A 2 -18.78 -1.45 -1.28
CA LEU A 2 -18.73 -2.69 -0.49
C LEU A 2 -17.62 -3.69 -0.92
N ALA A 3 -17.46 -3.92 -2.23
CA ALA A 3 -16.43 -4.83 -2.74
C ALA A 3 -14.98 -4.36 -2.45
N GLY A 4 -14.71 -3.05 -2.55
CA GLY A 4 -13.39 -2.50 -2.24
C GLY A 4 -13.06 -2.57 -0.75
N GLY A 5 -14.04 -2.26 0.10
CA GLY A 5 -13.91 -2.42 1.55
C GLY A 5 -13.70 -3.87 1.96
N ALA A 6 -14.45 -4.81 1.37
CA ALA A 6 -14.29 -6.24 1.63
C ALA A 6 -12.90 -6.74 1.22
N LEU A 7 -12.38 -6.32 0.07
CA LEU A 7 -11.03 -6.67 -0.38
C LEU A 7 -9.96 -6.09 0.56
N ALA A 8 -10.08 -4.83 0.95
CA ALA A 8 -9.17 -4.20 1.91
C ALA A 8 -9.16 -4.96 3.25
N LEU A 9 -10.34 -5.31 3.78
CA LEU A 9 -10.46 -6.11 5.00
C LEU A 9 -9.87 -7.52 4.85
N ALA A 10 -10.05 -8.16 3.69
CA ALA A 10 -9.45 -9.45 3.41
C ALA A 10 -7.91 -9.37 3.41
N ILE A 11 -7.33 -8.31 2.84
CA ILE A 11 -5.88 -8.06 2.88
C ILE A 11 -5.41 -7.84 4.32
N VAL A 12 -6.11 -7.02 5.10
CA VAL A 12 -5.81 -6.80 6.53
C VAL A 12 -5.80 -8.15 7.26
N ALA A 13 -6.88 -8.93 7.13
CA ALA A 13 -7.00 -10.23 7.79
C ALA A 13 -5.90 -11.20 7.36
N PHE A 14 -5.55 -11.22 6.07
CA PHE A 14 -4.50 -12.06 5.53
C PHE A 14 -3.12 -11.69 6.10
N VAL A 15 -2.76 -10.40 6.10
CA VAL A 15 -1.46 -9.93 6.64
C VAL A 15 -1.37 -10.17 8.15
N LEU A 16 -2.44 -9.91 8.90
CA LEU A 16 -2.48 -10.19 10.34
C LEU A 16 -2.42 -11.70 10.62
N GLY A 17 -3.07 -12.52 9.79
CA GLY A 17 -2.99 -13.98 9.87
C GLY A 17 -1.57 -14.52 9.64
N LEU A 18 -0.85 -13.97 8.65
CA LEU A 18 0.55 -14.32 8.41
C LEU A 18 1.46 -13.96 9.59
N ARG A 19 1.24 -12.79 10.20
CA ARG A 19 1.94 -12.37 11.42
C ARG A 19 1.64 -13.29 12.58
N ALA A 20 0.37 -13.59 12.85
CA ALA A 20 -0.05 -14.47 13.91
C ALA A 20 0.51 -15.90 13.75
N ALA A 21 0.69 -16.35 12.50
CA ALA A 21 1.30 -17.63 12.17
C ALA A 21 2.84 -17.63 12.20
N GLY A 22 3.49 -16.49 12.46
CA GLY A 22 4.95 -16.37 12.46
C GLY A 22 5.60 -16.59 11.08
N LYS A 23 4.85 -16.38 10.00
CA LYS A 23 5.29 -16.66 8.61
C LYS A 23 5.83 -15.44 7.87
N THR A 24 5.88 -14.27 8.50
CA THR A 24 6.34 -13.03 7.86
C THR A 24 7.77 -13.12 7.36
N ASP A 25 8.63 -13.79 8.12
CA ASP A 25 10.08 -13.91 7.86
C ASP A 25 10.45 -15.25 7.21
N ALA A 26 9.45 -16.05 6.84
CA ALA A 26 9.67 -17.26 6.04
C ALA A 26 10.27 -16.89 4.67
N GLY A 27 10.95 -17.84 4.04
CA GLY A 27 11.52 -17.65 2.71
C GLY A 27 10.46 -17.19 1.70
N GLY A 28 10.79 -16.15 0.95
CA GLY A 28 9.97 -15.62 -0.13
C GLY A 28 9.96 -16.52 -1.38
N PHE A 29 9.16 -16.12 -2.36
CA PHE A 29 8.99 -16.80 -3.64
C PHE A 29 9.64 -16.05 -4.83
N LEU A 30 10.10 -14.81 -4.64
CA LEU A 30 10.80 -13.99 -5.64
C LEU A 30 12.32 -13.98 -5.46
N GLY A 31 12.84 -14.62 -4.41
CA GLY A 31 14.27 -14.72 -4.16
C GLY A 31 14.61 -14.78 -2.68
N PRO A 32 15.70 -14.13 -2.22
CA PRO A 32 16.18 -14.24 -0.84
C PRO A 32 15.39 -13.40 0.17
N ALA A 33 14.40 -12.61 -0.29
CA ALA A 33 13.58 -11.78 0.57
C ALA A 33 12.60 -12.61 1.40
N SER A 34 11.97 -11.97 2.39
CA SER A 34 10.94 -12.62 3.19
C SER A 34 9.63 -12.74 2.44
N LEU A 35 8.79 -13.70 2.85
CA LEU A 35 7.45 -13.89 2.31
C LEU A 35 6.62 -12.61 2.39
N LEU A 36 6.71 -11.86 3.49
CA LEU A 36 5.97 -10.60 3.62
C LEU A 36 6.46 -9.55 2.62
N SER A 37 7.77 -9.46 2.38
CA SER A 37 8.34 -8.53 1.40
C SER A 37 7.88 -8.86 -0.03
N ASP A 38 7.87 -10.14 -0.41
CA ASP A 38 7.45 -10.55 -1.75
C ASP A 38 5.96 -10.35 -1.99
N LEU A 39 5.14 -10.63 -0.98
CA LEU A 39 3.71 -10.34 -1.03
C LEU A 39 3.45 -8.85 -1.15
N ASN A 40 4.16 -8.02 -0.37
CA ASN A 40 4.04 -6.57 -0.46
C ASN A 40 4.41 -6.08 -1.87
N LEU A 41 5.57 -6.48 -2.39
CA LEU A 41 6.02 -6.10 -3.73
C LEU A 41 5.02 -6.52 -4.80
N THR A 42 4.51 -7.74 -4.74
CA THR A 42 3.54 -8.26 -5.70
C THR A 42 2.24 -7.45 -5.66
N LEU A 43 1.72 -7.15 -4.47
CA LEU A 43 0.51 -6.36 -4.30
C LEU A 43 0.71 -4.91 -4.77
N GLU A 44 1.87 -4.31 -4.53
CA GLU A 44 2.21 -2.97 -5.02
C GLU A 44 2.30 -2.92 -6.56
N VAL A 45 2.87 -3.94 -7.19
CA VAL A 45 2.86 -4.06 -8.66
C VAL A 45 1.43 -4.15 -9.20
N LEU A 46 0.59 -5.00 -8.59
CA LEU A 46 -0.82 -5.12 -8.96
C LEU A 46 -1.57 -3.80 -8.74
N LEU A 47 -1.24 -3.07 -7.68
CA LEU A 47 -1.81 -1.77 -7.36
C LEU A 47 -1.49 -0.73 -8.42
N VAL A 48 -0.22 -0.61 -8.83
CA VAL A 48 0.19 0.32 -9.89
C VAL A 48 -0.51 -0.01 -11.22
N LEU A 49 -0.59 -1.29 -11.57
CA LEU A 49 -1.32 -1.75 -12.76
C LEU A 49 -2.80 -1.41 -12.66
N GLY A 50 -3.41 -1.63 -11.50
CA GLY A 50 -4.81 -1.32 -11.22
C GLY A 50 -5.14 0.16 -11.31
N LEU A 51 -4.30 1.04 -10.74
CA LEU A 51 -4.45 2.48 -10.84
C LEU A 51 -4.31 2.96 -12.28
N THR A 52 -3.35 2.40 -13.02
CA THR A 52 -3.10 2.72 -14.43
C THR A 52 -4.27 2.26 -15.32
N PHE A 53 -4.82 1.08 -15.05
CA PHE A 53 -6.05 0.62 -15.70
C PHE A 53 -7.21 1.57 -15.42
N GLY A 54 -7.36 2.03 -14.18
CA GLY A 54 -8.32 3.06 -13.80
C GLY A 54 -8.16 4.34 -14.62
N MET A 55 -6.94 4.83 -14.79
CA MET A 55 -6.66 5.98 -15.66
C MET A 55 -7.12 5.73 -17.10
N ALA A 56 -6.86 4.55 -17.65
CA ALA A 56 -7.31 4.19 -19.00
C ALA A 56 -8.86 4.15 -19.12
N LEU A 57 -9.58 3.74 -18.07
CA LEU A 57 -11.05 3.82 -18.04
C LEU A 57 -11.54 5.27 -18.14
N ALA A 58 -10.94 6.19 -17.38
CA ALA A 58 -11.30 7.61 -17.43
C ALA A 58 -11.04 8.20 -18.82
N ARG A 59 -9.89 7.90 -19.43
CA ARG A 59 -9.54 8.36 -20.79
C ARG A 59 -10.51 7.86 -21.86
N ARG A 60 -11.19 6.73 -21.62
CA ARG A 60 -12.22 6.17 -22.51
C ARG A 60 -13.64 6.67 -22.19
N GLY A 61 -13.78 7.67 -21.31
CA GLY A 61 -15.07 8.22 -20.88
C GLY A 61 -15.85 7.33 -19.91
N ARG A 62 -15.28 6.20 -19.44
CA ARG A 62 -15.94 5.27 -18.50
C ARG A 62 -15.72 5.72 -17.06
N ILE A 63 -16.29 6.86 -16.69
CA ILE A 63 -16.05 7.54 -15.41
C ILE A 63 -16.56 6.73 -14.20
N GLU A 64 -17.72 6.09 -14.32
CA GLU A 64 -18.26 5.27 -13.23
C GLU A 64 -17.35 4.07 -12.90
N ALA A 65 -16.89 3.37 -13.95
CA ALA A 65 -15.95 2.26 -13.81
C ALA A 65 -14.59 2.72 -13.26
N HIS A 66 -14.10 3.89 -13.71
CA HIS A 66 -12.91 4.52 -13.15
C HIS A 66 -13.08 4.79 -11.64
N ARG A 67 -14.19 5.43 -11.24
CA ARG A 67 -14.48 5.71 -9.83
C ARG A 67 -14.47 4.46 -8.98
N PHE A 68 -15.16 3.42 -9.43
CA PHE A 68 -15.18 2.15 -8.72
C PHE A 68 -13.76 1.56 -8.59
N ASN A 69 -13.01 1.49 -9.69
CA ASN A 69 -11.65 0.97 -9.70
C ASN A 69 -10.71 1.76 -8.77
N GLN A 70 -10.70 3.09 -8.85
CA GLN A 70 -9.86 3.94 -8.00
C GLN A 70 -10.22 3.76 -6.52
N THR A 71 -11.51 3.69 -6.20
CA THR A 71 -11.97 3.46 -4.83
C THR A 71 -11.44 2.14 -4.28
N VAL A 72 -11.50 1.06 -5.07
CA VAL A 72 -10.98 -0.25 -4.66
C VAL A 72 -9.47 -0.18 -4.38
N TRP A 73 -8.69 0.36 -5.31
CA TRP A 73 -7.23 0.37 -5.19
C TRP A 73 -6.71 1.32 -4.11
N VAL A 74 -7.36 2.45 -3.87
CA VAL A 74 -7.02 3.34 -2.76
C VAL A 74 -7.30 2.68 -1.40
N LEU A 75 -8.41 1.94 -1.25
CA LEU A 75 -8.69 1.21 -0.01
C LEU A 75 -7.72 0.05 0.21
N VAL A 76 -7.35 -0.67 -0.85
CA VAL A 76 -6.29 -1.67 -0.81
C VAL A 76 -4.96 -1.03 -0.39
N ASN A 77 -4.58 0.11 -0.99
CA ASN A 77 -3.36 0.83 -0.61
C ASN A 77 -3.35 1.20 0.87
N ALA A 78 -4.47 1.74 1.37
CA ALA A 78 -4.61 2.12 2.77
C ALA A 78 -4.38 0.92 3.70
N ALA A 79 -4.92 -0.26 3.36
CA ALA A 79 -4.70 -1.49 4.12
C ALA A 79 -3.22 -1.91 4.13
N LEU A 80 -2.53 -1.86 2.98
CA LEU A 80 -1.11 -2.20 2.88
C LEU A 80 -0.24 -1.23 3.70
N VAL A 81 -0.50 0.07 3.59
CA VAL A 81 0.21 1.09 4.38
C VAL A 81 0.04 0.84 5.88
N LEU A 82 -1.18 0.59 6.35
CA LEU A 82 -1.46 0.34 7.76
C LEU A 82 -0.84 -0.97 8.26
N CYS A 83 -0.89 -2.04 7.48
CA CYS A 83 -0.48 -3.37 7.94
C CYS A 83 0.99 -3.69 7.70
N ILE A 84 1.64 -3.02 6.75
CA ILE A 84 3.01 -3.34 6.32
C ILE A 84 3.94 -2.15 6.56
N MET A 85 3.61 -0.98 5.99
CA MET A 85 4.48 0.20 6.08
C MET A 85 4.63 0.71 7.52
N VAL A 86 3.52 0.89 8.24
CA VAL A 86 3.54 1.43 9.62
C VAL A 86 4.40 0.57 10.56
N PRO A 87 4.27 -0.77 10.61
CA PRO A 87 5.15 -1.60 11.41
C PRO A 87 6.61 -1.57 10.93
N SER A 88 6.86 -1.54 9.61
CA SER A 88 8.21 -1.51 9.07
C SER A 88 8.98 -0.24 9.44
N LEU A 89 8.29 0.88 9.68
CA LEU A 89 8.92 2.13 10.13
C LEU A 89 9.59 2.02 11.51
N GLN A 90 9.26 1.00 12.29
CA GLN A 90 9.97 0.74 13.55
C GLN A 90 11.47 0.45 13.34
N ASN A 91 11.84 -0.06 12.16
CA ASN A 91 13.22 -0.33 11.78
C ASN A 91 13.99 0.92 11.32
N ALA A 92 13.30 2.03 11.03
CA ALA A 92 13.87 3.27 10.50
C ALA A 92 13.76 4.45 11.48
N LYS A 93 13.76 4.18 12.79
CA LYS A 93 13.66 5.24 13.83
C LYS A 93 14.99 6.00 13.96
N PRO A 94 15.02 7.31 13.63
CA PRO A 94 16.22 8.12 13.84
C PRO A 94 16.41 8.38 15.34
N ARG A 95 17.66 8.28 15.81
CA ARG A 95 18.09 8.64 17.17
C ARG A 95 18.74 10.02 17.19
N SER A 96 19.23 10.49 16.05
CA SER A 96 19.79 11.82 15.85
C SER A 96 19.45 12.37 14.46
N LEU A 97 19.64 13.67 14.24
CA LEU A 97 19.48 14.27 12.90
C LEU A 97 20.53 13.77 11.89
N ALA A 98 21.71 13.36 12.37
CA ALA A 98 22.75 12.80 11.50
C ALA A 98 22.32 11.47 10.85
N ASP A 99 21.44 10.72 11.53
CA ASP A 99 20.93 9.44 11.04
C ASP A 99 20.13 9.58 9.75
N LEU A 100 19.54 10.75 9.49
CA LEU A 100 18.79 11.04 8.26
C LEU A 100 19.67 10.99 7.01
N ALA A 101 20.99 11.18 7.16
CA ALA A 101 21.94 11.03 6.05
C ALA A 101 22.19 9.56 5.67
N THR A 102 21.81 8.60 6.54
CA THR A 102 21.94 7.17 6.24
C THR A 102 20.77 6.69 5.39
N LEU A 103 21.07 6.01 4.28
CA LEU A 103 20.02 5.52 3.37
C LEU A 103 19.05 4.53 4.05
N SER A 104 19.52 3.76 5.03
CA SER A 104 18.69 2.83 5.81
C SER A 104 17.62 3.51 6.67
N ILE A 105 17.73 4.83 6.89
CA ILE A 105 16.80 5.60 7.74
C ILE A 105 16.13 6.72 6.92
N GLY A 106 16.94 7.55 6.25
CA GLY A 106 16.44 8.69 5.48
C GLY A 106 15.53 8.28 4.32
N LEU A 107 15.87 7.22 3.57
CA LEU A 107 15.08 6.80 2.43
C LEU A 107 13.72 6.22 2.83
N PRO A 108 13.60 5.30 3.82
CA PRO A 108 12.29 4.87 4.32
C PRO A 108 11.42 6.00 4.86
N LEU A 109 12.01 6.99 5.56
CA LEU A 109 11.26 8.14 6.08
C LEU A 109 10.76 9.05 4.96
N LEU A 110 11.60 9.34 3.96
CA LEU A 110 11.19 10.10 2.78
C LEU A 110 10.07 9.38 2.02
N HIS A 111 10.23 8.07 1.80
CA HIS A 111 9.20 7.24 1.17
C HIS A 111 7.88 7.29 1.96
N ALA A 112 7.93 7.17 3.30
CA ALA A 112 6.74 7.25 4.13
C ALA A 112 6.08 8.63 4.10
N ALA A 113 6.85 9.72 4.04
CA ALA A 113 6.31 11.07 3.91
C ALA A 113 5.59 11.26 2.57
N LEU A 114 6.22 10.86 1.46
CA LEU A 114 5.62 10.90 0.13
C LEU A 114 4.41 9.96 0.04
N GLY A 115 4.50 8.77 0.62
CA GLY A 115 3.43 7.78 0.71
C GLY A 115 2.22 8.31 1.48
N ALA A 116 2.43 8.97 2.62
CA ALA A 116 1.36 9.57 3.41
C ALA A 116 0.65 10.70 2.65
N LEU A 117 1.40 11.57 1.96
CA LEU A 117 0.83 12.63 1.14
C LEU A 117 -0.01 12.08 -0.01
N THR A 118 0.53 11.09 -0.74
CA THR A 118 -0.16 10.48 -1.88
C THR A 118 -1.37 9.66 -1.47
N LEU A 119 -1.31 8.92 -0.36
CA LEU A 119 -2.46 8.22 0.21
C LEU A 119 -3.55 9.19 0.65
N GLY A 120 -3.18 10.27 1.34
CA GLY A 120 -4.12 11.31 1.76
C GLY A 120 -4.83 11.96 0.58
N ALA A 121 -4.08 12.32 -0.47
CA ALA A 121 -4.64 12.85 -1.71
C ALA A 121 -5.57 11.82 -2.41
N GLY A 122 -5.18 10.55 -2.45
CA GLY A 122 -5.99 9.48 -3.02
C GLY A 122 -7.31 9.27 -2.28
N LEU A 123 -7.28 9.25 -0.95
CA LEU A 123 -8.48 9.16 -0.11
C LEU A 123 -9.39 10.36 -0.32
N TRP A 124 -8.84 11.57 -0.34
CA TRP A 124 -9.59 12.80 -0.62
C TRP A 124 -10.30 12.75 -1.98
N LEU A 125 -9.58 12.36 -3.04
CA LEU A 125 -10.17 12.21 -4.37
C LEU A 125 -11.28 11.17 -4.39
N VAL A 126 -11.08 10.02 -3.75
CA VAL A 126 -12.11 8.98 -3.67
C VAL A 126 -13.33 9.46 -2.92
N LEU A 127 -13.19 10.22 -1.83
CA LEU A 127 -14.33 10.82 -1.13
C LEU A 127 -15.10 11.76 -2.07
N GLN A 128 -14.40 12.73 -2.68
CA GLN A 128 -15.03 13.68 -3.62
C GLN A 128 -15.69 13.02 -4.84
N MET A 129 -15.19 11.88 -5.31
CA MET A 129 -15.81 11.16 -6.42
C MET A 129 -17.08 10.40 -6.01
N ASN A 130 -17.22 10.06 -4.73
CA ASN A 130 -18.33 9.29 -4.18
C ASN A 130 -19.34 10.14 -3.37
N ASP A 131 -19.09 11.44 -3.24
CA ASP A 131 -20.03 12.44 -2.72
C ASP A 131 -21.18 12.75 -3.71
#